data_AF-A0A1X0VBN1-F1
#
_entry.id   AF-A0A1X0VBN1-F1
#
_cell.length_a   1.000
_cell.length_b   1.000
_cell.length_c   1.000
_cell.angle_alpha   90.00
_cell.angle_beta   90.00
_cell.angle_gamma   90.00
#
_symmetry.space_group_name_H-M   'P 1'
#
loop_
_entity.id
_entity.type
_entity.pdbx_description
1 polymer ?
#
loop_
_entity_poly.entity_id
_entity_poly.type
_entity_poly.pdbx_seq_one_letter_code
_entity_poly.pdbx_strand_id
1 'polypeptide(L)' 'MKALDSKFVKKILIAKALKHLSIKDLAKLSGVNHVTMSKILSGERTIVHQSTFDKLSDWLLTEDK' A
#
# COMPACT_ATOMS: atom_id res chain seq x y z
N MET A 1 6.55 5.82 -13.83
CA MET A 1 5.92 4.67 -13.14
C MET A 1 6.97 4.03 -12.26
N LYS A 2 6.59 3.46 -11.11
CA LYS A 2 7.52 2.80 -10.18
C LYS A 2 7.15 1.34 -10.01
N ALA A 3 8.18 0.49 -9.99
CA ALA A 3 8.04 -0.89 -9.59
C ALA A 3 7.93 -0.97 -8.06
N LEU A 4 6.94 -1.71 -7.58
CA LEU A 4 6.79 -2.06 -6.17
C LEU A 4 7.72 -3.23 -5.87
N ASP A 5 8.69 -3.00 -4.98
CA ASP A 5 9.50 -4.08 -4.43
C ASP A 5 8.62 -4.99 -3.57
N SER A 6 8.87 -6.30 -3.66
CA SER A 6 8.23 -7.31 -2.80
C SER A 6 8.39 -6.97 -1.31
N LYS A 7 9.54 -6.40 -0.92
CA LYS A 7 9.79 -5.94 0.45
C LYS A 7 8.85 -4.81 0.86
N PHE A 8 8.53 -3.90 -0.06
CA PHE A 8 7.61 -2.79 0.19
C PHE A 8 6.18 -3.28 0.38
N VAL A 9 5.70 -4.19 -0.47
CA VAL A 9 4.37 -4.80 -0.33
C VAL A 9 4.25 -5.56 1.00
N LYS A 10 5.31 -6.28 1.41
CA LYS A 10 5.36 -6.95 2.72
C LYS A 10 5.22 -5.97 3.88
N LYS A 11 5.88 -4.80 3.83
CA LYS A 11 5.72 -3.77 4.87
C LYS A 11 4.27 -3.30 4.98
N ILE A 12 3.59 -3.08 3.86
CA ILE A 12 2.16 -2.71 3.83
C ILE A 12 1.31 -3.82 4.47
N LEU A 13 1.57 -5.09 4.12
CA LEU A 13 0.86 -6.23 4.69
C LEU A 13 1.04 -6.34 6.21
N ILE A 14 2.25 -6.13 6.71
CA ILE A 14 2.55 -6.15 8.14
C ILE A 14 1.81 -5.00 8.85
N ALA A 15 1.91 -3.77 8.35
CA ALA A 15 1.23 -2.62 8.94
C ALA A 15 -0.30 -2.79 8.95
N LYS A 16 -0.87 -3.30 7.84
CA LYS A 16 -2.29 -3.67 7.75
C LYS A 16 -2.68 -4.69 8.82
N ALA A 17 -1.87 -5.72 9.02
CA ALA A 17 -2.13 -6.76 10.01
C ALA A 17 -2.04 -6.24 11.44
N LEU A 18 -1.02 -5.44 11.76
CA LEU A 18 -0.84 -4.83 13.08
C LEU A 18 -2.02 -3.95 13.50
N LYS A 19 -2.60 -3.22 12.55
CA LYS A 19 -3.75 -2.33 12.81
C LYS A 19 -5.11 -2.97 12.55
N HIS A 20 -5.16 -4.27 12.24
CA HIS A 20 -6.40 -4.98 11.88
C HIS A 20 -7.21 -4.25 10.78
N LEU A 21 -6.53 -3.60 9.83
CA LEU A 21 -7.19 -2.81 8.80
C LEU A 21 -7.73 -3.72 7.69
N SER A 22 -8.92 -3.41 7.18
CA SER A 22 -9.41 -3.99 5.93
C SER A 22 -8.69 -3.37 4.74
N ILE A 23 -8.76 -4.01 3.56
CA ILE A 23 -8.20 -3.43 2.32
C ILE A 23 -8.89 -2.10 1.98
N LYS A 24 -10.19 -1.97 2.30
CA LYS A 24 -10.95 -0.74 2.09
C LYS A 24 -10.47 0.38 3.00
N ASP A 25 -10.21 0.08 4.27
CA ASP A 25 -9.72 1.08 5.23
C ASP A 25 -8.31 1.54 4.87
N LEU A 26 -7.43 0.59 4.54
CA LEU A 26 -6.08 0.88 4.06
C LEU A 26 -6.09 1.77 2.81
N ALA A 27 -6.97 1.46 1.85
CA ALA A 27 -7.15 2.26 0.64
C ALA A 27 -7.63 3.69 0.96
N LYS A 28 -8.56 3.82 1.90
CA LYS A 28 -9.07 5.13 2.35
C LYS A 28 -7.98 5.94 3.06
N LEU A 29 -7.21 5.33 3.95
CA LEU A 29 -6.14 5.98 4.72
C LEU A 29 -4.96 6.40 3.85
N SER A 30 -4.56 5.54 2.91
CA SER A 30 -3.48 5.85 1.96
C SER A 30 -3.93 6.74 0.79
N GLY A 31 -5.23 7.01 0.61
CA GLY A 31 -5.74 7.77 -0.53
C GLY A 31 -5.53 7.09 -1.90
N VAL A 32 -5.38 5.76 -1.89
CA VAL A 32 -5.24 4.90 -3.07
C VAL A 32 -6.55 4.19 -3.34
N ASN A 33 -6.91 3.99 -4.61
CA ASN A 33 -8.14 3.27 -4.95
C ASN A 33 -8.09 1.82 -4.43
N HIS A 34 -9.16 1.37 -3.76
CA HIS A 34 -9.35 0.01 -3.26
C HIS A 34 -8.99 -1.08 -4.28
N VAL A 35 -9.41 -0.93 -5.55
CA VAL A 35 -9.11 -1.92 -6.59
C VAL A 35 -7.61 -1.98 -6.86
N THR A 36 -6.94 -0.82 -6.87
CA THR A 36 -5.49 -0.75 -7.06
C THR A 36 -4.75 -1.35 -5.87
N MET A 37 -5.19 -1.05 -4.65
CA MET A 37 -4.65 -1.63 -3.43
C MET A 37 -4.78 -3.16 -3.42
N SER A 38 -5.96 -3.69 -3.78
CA SER A 38 -6.19 -5.13 -3.87
C SER A 38 -5.20 -5.80 -4.83
N LYS A 39 -5.02 -5.23 -6.03
CA LYS A 39 -4.07 -5.75 -7.02
C LYS A 39 -2.60 -5.67 -6.57
N ILE A 40 -2.24 -4.66 -5.77
CA ILE A 40 -0.90 -4.54 -5.19
C ILE A 40 -0.67 -5.64 -4.15
N LEU A 41 -1.64 -5.83 -3.25
CA LEU A 41 -1.55 -6.82 -2.17
C LEU A 41 -1.63 -8.26 -2.67
N SER A 42 -2.36 -8.51 -3.76
CA SER A 42 -2.41 -9.82 -4.42
C SER A 42 -1.14 -10.13 -5.22
N GLY A 43 -0.24 -9.16 -5.41
CA GLY A 43 0.96 -9.30 -6.24
C GLY A 43 0.71 -9.23 -7.75
N GLU A 44 -0.54 -9.06 -8.17
CA GLU A 44 -0.93 -8.96 -9.59
C GLU A 44 -0.43 -7.66 -10.24
N ARG A 45 -0.32 -6.58 -9.44
CA ARG A 45 0.17 -5.28 -9.90
C ARG A 45 1.47 -4.90 -9.21
N THR A 46 2.57 -5.13 -9.93
CA THR A 46 3.93 -4.77 -9.53
C THR A 46 4.37 -3.39 -10.00
N ILE A 47 3.61 -2.74 -10.90
CA ILE A 47 3.95 -1.41 -11.43
C ILE A 47 2.80 -0.44 -11.18
N VAL A 48 3.11 0.68 -10.53
CA VAL A 48 2.15 1.74 -10.16
C VAL A 48 2.63 3.12 -10.59
N HIS A 49 1.72 4.09 -10.60
CA HIS A 49 2.13 5.49 -10.80
C HIS A 49 2.97 5.98 -9.62
N GLN A 50 3.88 6.92 -9.90
CA GLN A 50 4.74 7.52 -8.88
C GLN A 50 3.90 8.11 -7.74
N SER A 51 2.83 8.84 -8.07
CA SER A 51 1.89 9.39 -7.10
C SER A 51 1.20 8.35 -6.21
N THR A 52 1.02 7.12 -6.70
CA THR A 52 0.46 6.02 -5.89
C THR A 52 1.51 5.46 -4.95
N PHE A 53 2.75 5.33 -5.43
CA PHE A 53 3.88 4.92 -4.60
C PHE A 53 4.13 5.92 -3.46
N ASP A 54 4.15 7.21 -3.78
CA ASP A 54 4.41 8.27 -2.80
C ASP A 54 3.34 8.28 -1.70
N LYS A 55 2.05 8.18 -2.07
CA LYS A 55 0.94 8.03 -1.12
C LYS A 55 1.07 6.83 -0.17
N LEU A 56 1.45 5.66 -0.70
CA LEU A 56 1.67 4.46 0.11
C LEU A 56 2.88 4.61 1.02
N SER A 57 3.94 5.24 0.52
CA SER A 57 5.17 5.50 1.25
C SER A 57 4.93 6.48 2.38
N ASP A 58 4.22 7.58 2.13
CA ASP A 58 3.86 8.58 3.14
C ASP A 58 3.00 7.96 4.22
N TRP A 59 2.00 7.17 3.84
CA TRP A 59 1.19 6.42 4.81
C TRP A 59 2.06 5.49 5.67
N LEU A 60 2.96 4.72 5.06
CA LEU A 60 3.90 3.86 5.78
C LEU A 60 4.83 4.63 6.73
N LEU A 61 5.29 5.83 6.34
CA LEU A 61 6.18 6.66 7.16
C LEU A 61 5.45 7.32 8.33
N THR A 62 4.16 7.64 8.18
CA THR A 62 3.34 8.09 9.31
C THR A 62 3.07 7.00 10.34
N GLU A 63 3.24 5.73 9.99
CA GLU A 63 3.05 4.59 10.89
C GLU A 63 4.32 4.24 11.70
N ASP A 64 5.50 4.66 11.24
CA ASP A 64 6.80 4.44 11.90
C ASP A 64 7.11 5.51 12.99
N LYS A 65 6.12 6.34 13.36
CA LYS A 65 6.17 7.33 14.44
C LYS A 65 5.29 6.92 15.62
#